data_AF-A0A930ZBU5-F1
#
_entry.id   AF-A0A930ZBU5-F1
#
_cell.length_a   1.000
_cell.length_b   1.000
_cell.length_c   1.000
_cell.angle_alpha   90.00
_cell.angle_beta   90.00
_cell.angle_gamma   90.00
#
_symmetry.space_group_name_H-M   'P 1'
#
loop_
_entity.id
_entity.type
_entity.pdbx_description
1 polymer ?
#
loop_
_entity_poly.entity_id
_entity_poly.type
_entity_poly.pdbx_seq_one_letter_code
_entity_poly.pdbx_strand_id
1 'polypeptide(L)'
;MFRNVAFVRNANEPTLPRLRILALAVFFLLIVAAPTEAGNVSYVYDNGDRLLAAYDGNGNVANYQYDQVGNITAIVKSSASAVAVFGYSPDHNTGGQVTIFGNNFSTTSSQNTVTVGSIQATVLSSTQTQIVVSAPSSSGPITVTTPSGSATGPGFN
;
A
#
# COMPACT_ATOMS: atom_id res chain seq x y z
N MET A 1 -25.90 23.00 61.23
CA MET A 1 -25.04 21.79 61.25
C MET A 1 -25.74 20.73 60.41
N PHE A 2 -24.98 19.98 59.61
CA PHE A 2 -25.38 18.97 58.61
C PHE A 2 -25.61 19.47 57.17
N ARG A 3 -24.62 19.12 56.34
CA ARG A 3 -24.61 19.15 54.88
C ARG A 3 -25.48 18.00 54.38
N ASN A 4 -26.46 18.27 53.53
CA ASN A 4 -27.12 17.23 52.73
C ASN A 4 -26.61 17.31 51.29
N VAL A 5 -25.87 16.27 50.92
CA VAL A 5 -25.48 15.96 49.54
C VAL A 5 -26.71 15.41 48.83
N ALA A 6 -27.07 15.99 47.68
CA ALA A 6 -27.92 15.35 46.70
C ALA A 6 -27.23 15.41 45.34
N PHE A 7 -26.73 14.26 44.91
CA PHE A 7 -26.30 13.97 43.53
C PHE A 7 -27.50 14.10 42.59
N VAL A 8 -27.47 14.96 41.58
CA VAL A 8 -28.33 14.78 40.38
C VAL A 8 -27.64 15.22 39.10
N ARG A 9 -27.14 14.19 38.39
CA ARG A 9 -27.13 13.91 36.93
C ARG A 9 -26.75 15.03 35.95
N ASN A 10 -25.57 14.85 35.36
CA ASN A 10 -25.15 15.46 34.10
C ASN A 10 -26.00 14.92 32.94
N ALA A 11 -26.59 15.80 32.14
CA ALA A 11 -27.27 15.47 30.88
C ALA A 11 -27.01 16.59 29.87
N ASN A 12 -25.83 16.55 29.25
CA ASN A 12 -25.56 17.25 28.01
C ASN A 12 -26.31 16.54 26.88
N GLU A 13 -27.39 17.14 26.38
CA GLU A 13 -27.95 16.85 25.05
C GLU A 13 -28.32 18.21 24.42
N PRO A 14 -27.53 18.74 23.47
CA PRO A 14 -27.88 19.96 22.75
C PRO A 14 -29.07 19.71 21.81
N THR A 15 -30.13 20.50 21.96
CA THR A 15 -31.39 20.39 21.22
C THR A 15 -31.29 21.06 19.84
N LEU A 16 -31.61 20.33 18.75
CA LEU A 16 -31.76 20.90 17.41
C LEU A 16 -33.24 21.27 17.13
N PRO A 17 -33.58 22.54 16.82
CA PRO A 17 -34.94 22.92 16.40
C PRO A 17 -35.23 22.57 14.92
N ARG A 18 -36.52 22.35 14.63
CA ARG A 18 -37.08 21.71 13.42
C ARG A 18 -37.39 22.68 12.25
N LEU A 19 -37.05 22.21 11.05
CA LEU A 19 -37.23 22.63 9.63
C LEU A 19 -38.44 23.52 9.18
N ARG A 20 -38.22 24.49 8.26
CA ARG A 20 -39.19 25.03 7.24
C ARG A 20 -38.46 25.54 5.96
N ILE A 21 -39.18 25.63 4.83
CA ILE A 21 -38.76 25.36 3.42
C ILE A 21 -38.71 26.60 2.46
N LEU A 22 -37.78 26.62 1.46
CA LEU A 22 -37.68 27.28 0.09
C LEU A 22 -37.93 28.82 -0.09
N ALA A 23 -37.31 29.63 -1.00
CA ALA A 23 -36.60 29.45 -2.28
C ALA A 23 -35.71 30.67 -2.72
N LEU A 24 -34.70 30.38 -3.57
CA LEU A 24 -34.14 31.11 -4.74
C LEU A 24 -33.41 32.49 -4.64
N ALA A 25 -32.07 32.46 -4.71
CA ALA A 25 -31.23 33.38 -5.51
C ALA A 25 -29.94 32.64 -5.94
N VAL A 26 -29.63 32.67 -7.24
CA VAL A 26 -28.50 31.98 -7.91
C VAL A 26 -27.28 32.93 -7.98
N PHE A 27 -26.07 32.36 -8.18
CA PHE A 27 -24.73 32.95 -8.37
C PHE A 27 -23.96 33.24 -7.07
N PHE A 28 -23.03 32.41 -6.60
CA PHE A 28 -21.85 31.92 -7.30
C PHE A 28 -21.55 30.48 -6.85
N LEU A 29 -21.90 29.48 -7.66
CA LEU A 29 -21.28 28.17 -7.52
C LEU A 29 -19.89 28.31 -8.12
N LEU A 30 -18.90 28.59 -7.29
CA LEU A 30 -17.51 28.36 -7.65
C LEU A 30 -17.36 26.84 -7.73
N ILE A 31 -17.72 26.26 -8.88
CA ILE A 31 -17.14 24.99 -9.27
C ILE A 31 -15.67 25.33 -9.50
N VAL A 32 -14.87 25.29 -8.43
CA VAL A 32 -13.48 24.93 -8.60
C VAL A 32 -13.59 23.52 -9.16
N ALA A 33 -13.44 23.38 -10.48
CA ALA A 33 -12.87 22.15 -10.97
C ALA A 33 -11.54 22.10 -10.24
N ALA A 34 -11.48 21.32 -9.15
CA ALA A 34 -10.19 20.89 -8.65
C ALA A 34 -9.47 20.41 -9.90
N PRO A 35 -8.21 20.82 -10.15
CA PRO A 35 -7.46 20.18 -11.22
C PRO A 35 -7.68 18.69 -10.99
N THR A 36 -8.26 17.98 -11.96
CA THR A 36 -8.18 16.53 -11.94
C THR A 36 -6.69 16.32 -11.96
N GLU A 37 -6.08 16.09 -10.80
CA GLU A 37 -4.68 15.76 -10.73
C GLU A 37 -4.55 14.62 -11.72
N ALA A 38 -3.76 14.85 -12.78
CA ALA A 38 -3.42 13.79 -13.68
C ALA A 38 -2.91 12.68 -12.77
N GLY A 39 -3.69 11.60 -12.64
CA GLY A 39 -3.55 10.68 -11.52
C GLY A 39 -2.09 10.31 -11.39
N ASN A 40 -1.47 10.66 -10.25
CA ASN A 40 -0.03 10.58 -10.10
C ASN A 40 0.42 9.15 -10.39
N VAL A 41 1.21 8.96 -11.46
CA VAL A 41 1.74 7.65 -11.82
C VAL A 41 3.14 7.52 -11.24
N SER A 42 3.35 6.50 -10.41
CA SER A 42 4.66 6.19 -9.84
C SER A 42 5.30 5.03 -10.61
N TYR A 43 6.60 5.11 -10.85
CA TYR A 43 7.35 4.10 -11.60
C TYR A 43 8.43 3.47 -10.72
N VAL A 44 8.61 2.16 -10.83
CA VAL A 44 9.69 1.40 -10.21
C VAL A 44 10.51 0.78 -11.31
N TYR A 45 11.83 0.93 -11.20
CA TYR A 45 12.79 0.38 -12.14
C TYR A 45 13.58 -0.76 -11.48
N ASP A 46 14.00 -1.74 -12.28
CA ASP A 46 14.98 -2.75 -11.86
C ASP A 46 16.41 -2.18 -11.90
N ASN A 47 17.40 -2.98 -11.52
CA ASN A 47 18.81 -2.56 -11.51
C ASN A 47 19.38 -2.32 -12.92
N GLY A 48 18.67 -2.70 -13.98
CA GLY A 48 19.03 -2.46 -15.37
C GLY A 48 18.37 -1.22 -15.97
N ASP A 49 17.81 -0.34 -15.14
CA ASP A 49 17.03 0.85 -15.53
C ASP A 49 15.81 0.52 -16.41
N ARG A 50 15.27 -0.70 -16.31
CA ARG A 50 14.06 -1.12 -17.02
C ARG A 50 12.85 -0.97 -16.10
N LEU A 51 11.71 -0.58 -16.68
CA LEU A 51 10.48 -0.39 -15.92
C LEU A 51 10.00 -1.72 -15.36
N LEU A 52 9.96 -1.90 -14.05
CA LEU A 52 9.45 -3.08 -13.36
C LEU A 52 7.94 -2.95 -13.05
N ALA A 53 7.51 -1.78 -12.59
CA ALA A 53 6.11 -1.54 -12.22
C ALA A 53 5.70 -0.08 -12.42
N ALA A 54 4.47 0.14 -12.89
CA ALA A 54 3.84 1.46 -12.95
C ALA A 54 2.52 1.44 -12.16
N TYR A 55 2.43 2.27 -11.12
CA TYR A 55 1.26 2.41 -10.24
C TYR A 55 0.46 3.63 -10.65
N ASP A 56 -0.85 3.49 -10.86
CA ASP A 56 -1.74 4.63 -11.07
C ASP A 56 -2.13 5.30 -9.74
N GLY A 57 -2.83 6.45 -9.83
CA GLY A 57 -3.31 7.17 -8.64
C GLY A 57 -4.35 6.43 -7.79
N ASN A 58 -4.86 5.29 -8.27
CA ASN A 58 -5.78 4.42 -7.53
C ASN A 58 -5.08 3.20 -6.92
N GLY A 59 -3.76 3.06 -7.09
CA GLY A 59 -2.97 1.92 -6.62
C GLY A 59 -3.07 0.67 -7.51
N ASN A 60 -3.71 0.75 -8.68
CA ASN A 60 -3.61 -0.32 -9.67
C ASN A 60 -2.22 -0.28 -10.30
N VAL A 61 -1.74 -1.45 -10.70
CA VAL A 61 -0.35 -1.59 -11.17
C VAL A 61 -0.26 -2.42 -12.44
N ALA A 62 0.61 -1.98 -13.33
CA ALA A 62 1.11 -2.77 -14.44
C ALA A 62 2.55 -3.21 -14.13
N ASN A 63 2.77 -4.51 -13.97
CA ASN A 63 4.08 -5.12 -13.83
C ASN A 63 4.60 -5.59 -15.19
N TYR A 64 5.83 -5.24 -15.51
CA TYR A 64 6.51 -5.61 -16.75
C TYR A 64 7.52 -6.70 -16.46
N GLN A 65 7.45 -7.78 -17.22
CA GLN A 65 8.34 -8.92 -17.10
C GLN A 65 9.21 -9.01 -18.34
N TYR A 66 10.49 -9.30 -18.13
CA TYR A 66 11.48 -9.35 -19.18
C TYR A 66 12.15 -10.72 -19.24
N ASP A 67 12.59 -11.12 -20.42
CA ASP A 67 13.56 -12.20 -20.56
C ASP A 67 14.99 -11.72 -20.20
N GLN A 68 15.95 -12.64 -20.25
CA GLN A 68 17.36 -12.35 -19.94
C GLN A 68 18.02 -11.38 -20.94
N VAL A 69 17.46 -11.24 -22.15
CA VAL A 69 17.97 -10.36 -23.22
C VAL A 69 17.31 -8.97 -23.17
N GLY A 70 16.26 -8.81 -22.36
CA GLY A 70 15.56 -7.55 -22.13
C GLY A 70 14.29 -7.35 -22.96
N ASN A 71 13.77 -8.39 -23.61
CA ASN A 71 12.48 -8.30 -24.29
C ASN A 71 11.33 -8.44 -23.29
N ILE A 72 10.25 -7.68 -23.47
CA ILE A 72 9.03 -7.81 -22.66
C ILE A 72 8.37 -9.15 -23.00
N THR A 73 8.21 -10.00 -21.99
CA THR A 73 7.54 -11.30 -22.11
C THR A 73 6.08 -11.23 -21.63
N ALA A 74 5.78 -10.34 -20.68
CA ALA A 74 4.42 -10.13 -20.19
C ALA A 74 4.23 -8.74 -19.60
N ILE A 75 2.98 -8.28 -19.61
CA ILE A 75 2.49 -7.14 -18.83
C ILE A 75 1.33 -7.65 -17.98
N VAL A 76 1.54 -7.74 -16.68
CA VAL A 76 0.56 -8.25 -15.72
C VAL A 76 -0.10 -7.07 -15.01
N LYS A 77 -1.43 -7.01 -15.04
CA LYS A 77 -2.20 -5.99 -14.32
C LYS A 77 -2.69 -6.55 -12.99
N SER A 78 -2.57 -5.76 -11.94
CA SER A 78 -3.12 -6.10 -10.62
C SER A 78 -3.86 -4.90 -10.02
N SER A 79 -5.00 -5.18 -9.40
CA SER A 79 -5.76 -4.16 -8.66
C SER A 79 -5.08 -3.81 -7.35
N ALA A 80 -5.33 -2.61 -6.82
CA ALA A 80 -4.81 -2.15 -5.53
C ALA A 80 -5.10 -3.08 -4.33
N SER A 81 -6.16 -3.88 -4.39
CA SER A 81 -6.55 -4.80 -3.30
C SER A 81 -5.99 -6.22 -3.45
N ALA A 82 -5.24 -6.52 -4.52
CA ALA A 82 -4.63 -7.82 -4.72
C ALA A 82 -3.21 -7.80 -4.15
N VAL A 83 -2.90 -8.76 -3.26
CA VAL A 83 -1.52 -8.95 -2.80
C VAL A 83 -0.70 -9.46 -3.97
N ALA A 84 0.42 -8.81 -4.25
CA ALA A 84 1.30 -9.19 -5.35
C ALA A 84 2.75 -8.87 -5.03
N VAL A 85 3.68 -9.65 -5.57
CA VAL A 85 5.12 -9.46 -5.43
C VAL A 85 5.72 -9.42 -6.83
N PHE A 86 6.33 -8.29 -7.19
CA PHE A 86 6.79 -8.02 -8.55
C PHE A 86 8.29 -8.19 -8.72
N GLY A 87 9.05 -7.86 -7.68
CA GLY A 87 10.50 -7.91 -7.73
C GLY A 87 11.11 -7.45 -6.42
N TYR A 88 12.43 -7.36 -6.43
CA TYR A 88 13.20 -6.93 -5.28
C TYR A 88 14.44 -6.16 -5.74
N SER A 89 15.04 -5.40 -4.84
CA SER A 89 16.33 -4.74 -5.06
C SER A 89 17.11 -4.70 -3.75
N PRO A 90 18.43 -4.92 -3.77
CA PRO A 90 19.25 -5.24 -4.94
C PRO A 90 19.01 -6.66 -5.48
N ASP A 91 19.32 -6.89 -6.76
CA ASP A 91 19.13 -8.18 -7.46
C ASP A 91 20.00 -9.33 -6.89
N HIS A 92 20.97 -9.00 -6.06
CA HIS A 92 21.91 -9.95 -5.46
C HIS A 92 22.00 -9.71 -3.97
N ASN A 93 22.09 -10.79 -3.21
CA ASN A 93 22.30 -10.69 -1.78
C ASN A 93 23.64 -10.03 -1.42
N THR A 94 23.57 -8.80 -0.90
CA THR A 94 24.73 -8.05 -0.40
C THR A 94 24.87 -8.12 1.12
N GLY A 95 24.09 -8.96 1.81
CA GLY A 95 24.07 -9.06 3.28
C GLY A 95 23.47 -7.84 4.00
N GLY A 96 22.93 -6.87 3.24
CA GLY A 96 22.35 -5.62 3.74
C GLY A 96 20.83 -5.67 3.88
N GLN A 97 20.14 -4.68 3.32
CA GLN A 97 18.68 -4.65 3.23
C GLN A 97 18.23 -4.99 1.82
N VAL A 98 17.07 -5.63 1.72
CA VAL A 98 16.39 -5.91 0.46
C VAL A 98 15.04 -5.25 0.50
N THR A 99 14.75 -4.43 -0.52
CA THR A 99 13.41 -3.88 -0.75
C THR A 99 12.66 -4.80 -1.69
N ILE A 100 11.49 -5.25 -1.27
CA ILE A 100 10.56 -6.07 -2.05
C ILE A 100 9.47 -5.13 -2.57
N PHE A 101 9.27 -5.12 -3.89
CA PHE A 101 8.25 -4.33 -4.56
C PHE A 101 7.01 -5.18 -4.85
N GLY A 102 5.83 -4.61 -4.62
CA GLY A 102 4.58 -5.34 -4.76
C GLY A 102 3.35 -4.47 -4.62
N ASN A 103 2.21 -5.10 -4.31
CA ASN A 103 0.96 -4.41 -4.06
C ASN A 103 0.21 -5.03 -2.87
N ASN A 104 -0.66 -4.22 -2.27
CA ASN A 104 -1.50 -4.54 -1.13
C ASN A 104 -0.79 -5.20 0.07
N PHE A 105 0.44 -4.77 0.35
CA PHE A 105 1.09 -5.13 1.60
C PHE A 105 0.46 -4.38 2.77
N SER A 106 0.49 -4.97 3.97
CA SER A 106 0.05 -4.22 5.15
C SER A 106 1.05 -3.10 5.44
N THR A 107 0.57 -1.90 5.75
CA THR A 107 1.43 -0.81 6.25
C THR A 107 1.94 -1.09 7.67
N THR A 108 1.38 -2.10 8.36
CA THR A 108 1.87 -2.56 9.66
C THR A 108 2.86 -3.70 9.45
N SER A 109 4.16 -3.43 9.62
CA SER A 109 5.24 -4.39 9.35
C SER A 109 5.03 -5.77 10.00
N SER A 110 4.55 -5.84 11.24
CA SER A 110 4.34 -7.09 11.97
C SER A 110 3.21 -7.96 11.42
N GLN A 111 2.37 -7.42 10.53
CA GLN A 111 1.31 -8.15 9.85
C GLN A 111 1.79 -8.79 8.53
N ASN A 112 3.00 -8.46 8.07
CA ASN A 112 3.59 -9.09 6.89
C ASN A 112 4.58 -10.16 7.31
N THR A 113 4.42 -11.35 6.76
CA THR A 113 5.42 -12.42 6.84
C THR A 113 6.08 -12.55 5.47
N VAL A 114 7.40 -12.45 5.44
CA VAL A 114 8.21 -12.65 4.22
C VAL A 114 9.03 -13.91 4.37
N THR A 115 8.93 -14.83 3.43
CA THR A 115 9.81 -16.00 3.34
C THR A 115 10.57 -16.00 2.02
N VAL A 116 11.84 -16.38 2.07
CA VAL A 116 12.70 -16.60 0.91
C VAL A 116 13.16 -18.05 0.95
N GLY A 117 12.72 -18.83 -0.04
CA GLY A 117 12.87 -20.29 0.02
C GLY A 117 12.19 -20.84 1.28
N SER A 118 12.98 -21.44 2.17
CA SER A 118 12.50 -21.98 3.46
C SER A 118 12.72 -21.07 4.66
N ILE A 119 13.39 -19.92 4.48
CA ILE A 119 13.78 -19.02 5.59
C ILE A 119 12.85 -17.81 5.65
N GLN A 120 12.34 -17.50 6.84
CA GLN A 120 11.62 -16.26 7.09
C GLN A 120 12.59 -15.10 7.21
N ALA A 121 12.42 -14.08 6.37
CA ALA A 121 13.19 -12.85 6.44
C ALA A 121 12.63 -11.91 7.52
N THR A 122 13.49 -11.15 8.20
CA THR A 122 13.03 -10.16 9.18
C THR A 122 12.55 -8.90 8.48
N VAL A 123 11.28 -8.53 8.69
CA VAL A 123 10.68 -7.30 8.15
C VAL A 123 11.08 -6.09 8.99
N LEU A 124 11.68 -5.09 8.35
CA LEU A 124 12.16 -3.85 8.97
C LEU A 124 11.16 -2.70 8.81
N SER A 125 10.57 -2.56 7.62
CA SER A 125 9.53 -1.56 7.35
C SER A 125 8.57 -2.04 6.26
N SER A 126 7.38 -1.44 6.21
CA SER A 126 6.37 -1.78 5.21
C SER A 126 5.52 -0.57 4.82
N THR A 127 5.24 -0.46 3.54
CA THR A 127 4.22 0.38 2.92
C THR A 127 3.30 -0.52 2.11
N GLN A 128 2.29 0.02 1.44
CA GLN A 128 1.40 -0.80 0.60
C GLN A 128 2.12 -1.42 -0.61
N THR A 129 3.21 -0.83 -1.08
CA THR A 129 3.91 -1.22 -2.32
C THR A 129 5.35 -1.66 -2.11
N GLN A 130 5.88 -1.53 -0.89
CA GLN A 130 7.26 -1.88 -0.55
C GLN A 130 7.34 -2.53 0.83
N ILE A 131 8.12 -3.60 0.94
CA ILE A 131 8.58 -4.16 2.22
C ILE A 131 10.10 -4.13 2.23
N VAL A 132 10.70 -3.61 3.30
CA VAL A 132 12.15 -3.70 3.49
C VAL A 132 12.44 -4.81 4.48
N VAL A 133 13.28 -5.76 4.10
CA VAL A 133 13.75 -6.85 4.97
C VAL A 133 15.26 -6.79 5.17
N SER A 134 15.75 -7.40 6.25
CA SER A 134 17.16 -7.81 6.32
C SER A 134 17.42 -8.86 5.24
N ALA A 135 18.54 -8.77 4.54
CA ALA A 135 18.87 -9.70 3.46
C ALA A 135 18.87 -11.14 3.99
N PRO A 136 18.04 -12.02 3.43
CA PRO A 136 17.92 -13.39 3.90
C PRO A 136 19.15 -14.19 3.52
N SER A 137 19.59 -15.12 4.37
CA SER A 137 20.72 -16.02 4.09
C SER A 137 20.34 -17.23 3.21
N SER A 138 19.22 -17.13 2.48
CA SER A 138 18.65 -18.18 1.64
C SER A 138 18.28 -17.61 0.28
N SER A 139 18.28 -18.47 -0.74
CA SER A 139 17.80 -18.18 -2.08
C SER A 139 16.49 -18.92 -2.36
N GLY A 140 15.80 -18.53 -3.43
CA GLY A 140 14.52 -19.10 -3.83
C GLY A 140 13.38 -18.09 -3.85
N PRO A 141 12.15 -18.53 -4.12
CA PRO A 141 11.01 -17.63 -4.33
C PRO A 141 10.73 -16.77 -3.11
N ILE A 142 10.46 -15.49 -3.34
CA ILE A 142 9.97 -14.56 -2.31
C ILE A 142 8.47 -14.76 -2.17
N THR A 143 8.01 -15.17 -0.99
CA THR A 143 6.58 -15.24 -0.67
C THR A 143 6.26 -14.24 0.42
N VAL A 144 5.25 -13.41 0.17
CA VAL A 144 4.72 -12.45 1.14
C VAL A 144 3.33 -12.88 1.53
N THR A 145 3.08 -13.00 2.84
CA THR A 145 1.76 -13.25 3.43
C THR A 145 1.33 -12.05 4.26
N THR A 146 0.10 -11.60 4.02
CA THR A 146 -0.56 -10.47 4.67
C THR A 146 -1.93 -10.92 5.21
N PRO A 147 -2.63 -10.12 6.04
CA PRO A 147 -4.00 -10.45 6.45
C PRO A 147 -5.00 -10.53 5.28
N SER A 148 -4.71 -9.82 4.18
CA SER A 148 -5.54 -9.79 2.97
C SER A 148 -5.24 -10.91 1.97
N GLY A 149 -4.19 -11.72 2.20
CA GLY A 149 -3.80 -12.82 1.32
C GLY A 149 -2.28 -12.96 1.17
N SER A 150 -1.88 -13.84 0.25
CA SER A 150 -0.47 -14.15 -0.01
C SER A 150 -0.16 -14.11 -1.49
N ALA A 151 1.08 -13.78 -1.82
CA ALA A 151 1.61 -13.84 -3.18
C ALA A 151 3.06 -14.31 -3.19
N THR A 152 3.43 -14.99 -4.28
CA THR A 152 4.80 -15.41 -4.55
C THR A 152 5.32 -14.67 -5.76
N GLY A 153 6.48 -14.04 -5.60
CA GLY A 153 7.18 -13.29 -6.63
C GLY A 153 8.39 -14.06 -7.19
N PRO A 154 9.35 -13.34 -7.80
CA PRO A 154 10.52 -13.96 -8.39
C PRO A 154 11.44 -14.62 -7.35
N GLY A 155 12.35 -15.45 -7.84
CA GLY A 155 13.42 -16.06 -7.04
C GLY A 155 14.46 -15.03 -6.60
N PHE A 156 14.74 -14.98 -5.31
CA PHE A 156 15.87 -14.28 -4.70
C PHE A 156 17.15 -15.11 -4.86
N ASN A 157 18.27 -14.47 -5.21
CA ASN A 157 19.57 -15.10 -5.42
C ASN A 157 20.62 -14.64 -4.40
#